data_AF-A0A2K5ITM7-F1
#
_entry.id   AF-A0A2K5ITM7-F1
#
_cell.length_a   1.000
_cell.length_b   1.000
_cell.length_c   1.000
_cell.angle_alpha   90.00
_cell.angle_beta   90.00
_cell.angle_gamma   90.00
#
_symmetry.space_group_name_H-M   'P 1'
#
loop_
_entity.id
_entity.type
_entity.pdbx_description
1 polymer ?
#
loop_
_entity_poly.entity_id
_entity_poly.type
_entity_poly.pdbx_seq_one_letter_code
_entity_poly.pdbx_strand_id
1 'polypeptide(L)'
;MAEPQAESEPLLGAAARWDLCIDQAVVFIEDAIQYRSINHRVDASSMWLYRRYYSNVCQRTLSFTIFLILFLAFIETPSSLTSTADVRYRAAPWEPPCGLTESVEVLCLLVFAADLSVKGYLFGWAHFQKNLWLLGYLVVLVVSLVDWTVSLSLVCHEPLRIRRLLRPFFLLQNSSLMKKTLKCIHWSLPEMASVGLLLAIHLCLFTMFGMLLFAGGKQDDGQDRERLTYFQNLPESLTSLLVLLTTANNPDVMIPAYSKNRAYAIFFIVFTVIGSLFLMNLLTAIIYSQFRGYLMKSLQTSLFRRRLGTRAAFEVLSSMAGEGGAFPQAVGVKPQNLLQVLQKVQLDSSHKQAMMEKLRSCGSVPLSADEFQKLFNELDRSVVKEHPPRPEYQSPFLQSAQFLFGHYYFDYLGNLIALANLVSICVFLVLDADVLPAERDDFVLGILNGVFIVYYLLEMLLKVFALGLRGYLSYPSNVFDGLLTIVLLNFLHKWDPHSHLQPLAGTPEATYQMTVELPFRDILEEPREDELMERLSQHPHLRLCR
;
A
#
# COMPACT_ATOMS: atom_id res chain seq x y z
N MET A 1 65.99 -38.62 23.49
CA MET A 1 64.53 -38.49 23.62
C MET A 1 64.19 -37.07 23.27
N ALA A 2 63.59 -36.85 22.10
CA ALA A 2 63.21 -35.54 21.61
C ALA A 2 61.82 -35.18 22.14
N GLU A 3 61.69 -33.96 22.69
CA GLU A 3 60.40 -33.34 23.02
C GLU A 3 59.63 -32.98 21.75
N PRO A 4 58.30 -33.16 21.70
CA PRO A 4 57.50 -32.62 20.62
C PRO A 4 57.16 -31.15 20.85
N GLN A 5 57.28 -30.39 19.77
CA GLN A 5 57.06 -28.95 19.63
C GLN A 5 55.65 -28.51 20.05
N ALA A 6 55.59 -27.48 20.90
CA ALA A 6 54.43 -26.61 21.09
C ALA A 6 54.55 -25.38 20.17
N GLU A 7 54.21 -25.52 18.89
CA GLU A 7 54.22 -24.39 17.92
C GLU A 7 52.91 -24.23 17.12
N SER A 8 51.86 -25.00 17.40
CA SER A 8 50.64 -25.02 16.57
C SER A 8 49.43 -24.24 17.12
N GLU A 9 49.43 -23.78 18.37
CA GLU A 9 48.29 -23.02 18.95
C GLU A 9 48.15 -21.54 18.52
N PRO A 10 49.20 -20.73 18.26
CA PRO A 10 49.01 -19.31 17.93
C PRO A 10 48.45 -19.07 16.52
N LEU A 11 48.64 -20.01 15.59
CA LEU A 11 48.16 -19.90 14.20
C LEU A 11 46.64 -20.11 14.08
N LEU A 12 46.05 -20.98 14.92
CA LEU A 12 44.62 -21.26 14.91
C LEU A 12 43.80 -20.06 15.40
N GLY A 13 44.29 -19.37 16.43
CA GLY A 13 43.67 -18.15 16.95
C GLY A 13 43.76 -16.96 15.99
N ALA A 14 44.86 -16.86 15.24
CA ALA A 14 45.00 -15.86 14.19
C ALA A 14 43.98 -16.09 13.06
N ALA A 15 43.87 -17.32 12.54
CA ALA A 15 42.91 -17.65 11.48
C ALA A 15 41.45 -17.38 11.89
N ALA A 16 41.06 -17.76 13.11
CA ALA A 16 39.72 -17.48 13.63
C ALA A 16 39.44 -15.96 13.78
N ARG A 17 40.46 -15.18 14.18
CA ARG A 17 40.37 -13.71 14.23
C ARG A 17 40.27 -13.12 12.82
N TRP A 18 40.95 -13.72 11.84
CA TRP A 18 40.88 -13.33 10.44
C TRP A 18 39.45 -13.47 9.90
N ASP A 19 38.84 -14.63 10.11
CA ASP A 19 37.47 -14.90 9.67
C ASP A 19 36.45 -13.97 10.34
N LEU A 20 36.63 -13.67 11.63
CA LEU A 20 35.77 -12.74 12.37
C LEU A 20 35.80 -11.32 11.76
N CYS A 21 36.99 -10.78 11.46
CA CYS A 21 37.12 -9.46 10.84
C CYS A 21 36.48 -9.40 9.44
N ILE A 22 36.58 -10.48 8.66
CA ILE A 22 35.92 -10.60 7.36
C ILE A 22 34.40 -10.55 7.54
N ASP A 23 33.86 -11.32 8.49
CA ASP A 23 32.41 -11.34 8.73
C ASP A 23 31.90 -9.99 9.29
N GLN A 24 32.72 -9.28 10.08
CA GLN A 24 32.47 -7.90 10.50
C GLN A 24 32.37 -6.93 9.32
N ALA A 25 33.36 -6.96 8.44
CA ALA A 25 33.36 -6.12 7.24
C ALA A 25 32.15 -6.40 6.33
N VAL A 26 31.77 -7.68 6.18
CA VAL A 26 30.59 -8.08 5.39
C VAL A 26 29.32 -7.46 5.96
N VAL A 27 29.07 -7.57 7.26
CA VAL A 27 27.85 -7.02 7.87
C VAL A 27 27.82 -5.49 7.82
N PHE A 28 28.95 -4.80 8.03
CA PHE A 28 29.00 -3.33 7.92
C PHE A 28 28.73 -2.85 6.50
N ILE A 29 29.20 -3.59 5.48
CA ILE A 29 28.89 -3.29 4.08
C ILE A 29 27.41 -3.55 3.79
N GLU A 30 26.86 -4.70 4.22
CA GLU A 30 25.42 -5.00 4.07
C GLU A 30 24.54 -3.93 4.75
N ASP A 31 24.93 -3.46 5.93
CA ASP A 31 24.26 -2.36 6.64
C ASP A 31 24.38 -1.03 5.92
N ALA A 32 25.54 -0.73 5.32
CA ALA A 32 25.76 0.48 4.53
C ALA A 32 24.90 0.52 3.27
N ILE A 33 24.74 -0.62 2.59
CA ILE A 33 23.88 -0.77 1.41
C ILE A 33 22.41 -0.59 1.78
N GLN A 34 22.00 -1.15 2.93
CA GLN A 34 20.60 -1.14 3.39
C GLN A 34 20.27 0.05 4.32
N TYR A 35 21.16 1.03 4.45
CA TYR A 35 20.99 2.24 5.28
C TYR A 35 20.70 2.00 6.77
N ARG A 36 21.24 0.91 7.33
CA ARG A 36 21.09 0.50 8.73
C ARG A 36 22.15 1.19 9.61
N SER A 37 21.92 1.20 10.93
CA SER A 37 22.84 1.79 11.90
C SER A 37 23.70 0.72 12.57
N ILE A 38 24.98 1.02 12.78
CA ILE A 38 25.98 0.12 13.39
C ILE A 38 25.93 0.23 14.92
N ASN A 39 24.82 -0.23 15.53
CA ASN A 39 24.65 -0.23 17.00
C ASN A 39 24.35 -1.64 17.53
N HIS A 40 24.83 -2.69 16.86
CA HIS A 40 24.60 -4.08 17.23
C HIS A 40 25.85 -4.71 17.87
N ARG A 41 25.68 -5.77 18.67
CA ARG A 41 26.80 -6.55 19.24
C ARG A 41 27.55 -7.30 18.13
N VAL A 42 28.87 -7.42 18.27
CA VAL A 42 29.77 -7.90 17.20
C VAL A 42 30.42 -9.26 17.54
N ASP A 43 29.69 -10.13 18.24
CA ASP A 43 30.15 -11.49 18.56
C ASP A 43 29.91 -12.44 17.38
N ALA A 44 30.71 -13.50 17.24
CA ALA A 44 30.61 -14.45 16.12
C ALA A 44 29.19 -15.03 15.93
N SER A 45 28.55 -15.50 17.01
CA SER A 45 27.17 -16.02 16.98
C SER A 45 26.13 -14.92 16.74
N SER A 46 26.37 -13.73 17.28
CA SER A 46 25.49 -12.56 17.14
C SER A 46 25.43 -12.10 15.68
N MET A 47 26.55 -12.16 14.95
CA MET A 47 26.64 -11.81 13.53
C MET A 47 25.92 -12.80 12.63
N TRP A 48 26.05 -14.10 12.91
CA TRP A 48 25.27 -15.13 12.22
C TRP A 48 23.77 -14.91 12.41
N LEU A 49 23.33 -14.67 13.67
CA LEU A 49 21.93 -14.40 13.99
C LEU A 49 21.44 -13.11 13.31
N TYR A 50 22.25 -12.05 13.29
CA TYR A 50 21.94 -10.78 12.64
C TYR A 50 21.69 -10.95 11.14
N ARG A 51 22.59 -11.65 10.43
CA ARG A 51 22.41 -11.93 8.98
C ARG A 51 21.20 -12.82 8.72
N ARG A 52 20.93 -13.81 9.57
CA ARG A 52 19.75 -14.67 9.44
C ARG A 52 18.44 -13.89 9.67
N TYR A 53 18.41 -13.04 10.69
CA TYR A 53 17.26 -12.19 11.03
C TYR A 53 16.94 -11.18 9.91
N TYR A 54 17.96 -10.54 9.34
CA TYR A 54 17.80 -9.59 8.24
C TYR A 54 17.71 -10.24 6.85
N SER A 55 17.64 -11.57 6.76
CA SER A 55 17.41 -12.25 5.50
C SER A 55 16.02 -11.98 4.94
N ASN A 56 15.89 -12.01 3.61
CA ASN A 56 14.62 -11.78 2.92
C ASN A 56 13.50 -12.72 3.39
N VAL A 57 13.82 -13.96 3.75
CA VAL A 57 12.81 -14.93 4.21
C VAL A 57 12.22 -14.51 5.55
N CYS A 58 13.07 -14.19 6.54
CA CYS A 58 12.62 -13.80 7.89
C CYS A 58 11.85 -12.46 7.87
N GLN A 59 12.28 -11.49 7.06
CA GLN A 59 11.58 -10.21 6.93
C GLN A 59 10.25 -10.35 6.19
N ARG A 60 10.14 -11.25 5.20
CA ARG A 60 8.87 -11.56 4.52
C ARG A 60 7.89 -12.29 5.43
N THR A 61 8.35 -13.24 6.25
CA THR A 61 7.48 -13.91 7.22
C THR A 61 6.93 -12.92 8.24
N LEU A 62 7.77 -12.02 8.77
CA LEU A 62 7.31 -10.97 9.70
C LEU A 62 6.28 -10.04 9.04
N SER A 63 6.53 -9.63 7.81
CA SER A 63 5.60 -8.78 7.04
C SER A 63 4.27 -9.49 6.76
N PHE A 64 4.30 -10.79 6.47
CA PHE A 64 3.11 -11.61 6.30
C PHE A 64 2.32 -11.77 7.62
N THR A 65 2.99 -11.95 8.75
CA THR A 65 2.34 -11.96 10.08
C THR A 65 1.64 -10.64 10.38
N ILE A 66 2.25 -9.49 10.05
CA ILE A 66 1.61 -8.17 10.19
C ILE A 66 0.38 -8.05 9.29
N PHE A 67 0.47 -8.53 8.04
CA PHE A 67 -0.70 -8.58 7.16
C PHE A 67 -1.80 -9.46 7.77
N LEU A 68 -1.47 -10.65 8.25
CA LEU A 68 -2.43 -11.61 8.80
C LEU A 68 -3.17 -11.06 10.03
N ILE A 69 -2.47 -10.41 10.97
CA ILE A 69 -3.10 -9.87 12.18
C ILE A 69 -4.05 -8.70 11.89
N LEU A 70 -3.74 -7.89 10.86
CA LEU A 70 -4.60 -6.81 10.40
C LEU A 70 -5.79 -7.34 9.59
N PHE A 71 -5.57 -8.38 8.78
CA PHE A 71 -6.60 -9.05 8.00
C PHE A 71 -7.62 -9.78 8.88
N LEU A 72 -7.23 -10.22 10.07
CA LEU A 72 -8.11 -10.91 11.02
C LEU A 72 -9.37 -10.09 11.38
N ALA A 73 -9.31 -8.77 11.30
CA ALA A 73 -10.44 -7.87 11.55
C ALA A 73 -11.64 -8.09 10.60
N PHE A 74 -11.43 -8.65 9.40
CA PHE A 74 -12.53 -8.94 8.45
C PHE A 74 -13.34 -10.19 8.83
N ILE A 75 -12.70 -11.16 9.51
CA ILE A 75 -13.35 -12.43 9.89
C ILE A 75 -13.82 -12.46 11.35
N GLU A 76 -13.28 -11.58 12.20
CA GLU A 76 -13.66 -11.46 13.60
C GLU A 76 -15.09 -10.92 13.79
N THR A 77 -15.62 -11.01 15.01
CA THR A 77 -16.92 -10.41 15.35
C THR A 77 -16.80 -8.89 15.57
N PRO A 78 -17.60 -8.04 14.89
CA PRO A 78 -18.60 -8.36 13.85
C PRO A 78 -17.96 -8.69 12.50
N SER A 79 -18.39 -9.78 11.85
CA SER A 79 -17.78 -10.21 10.59
C SER A 79 -18.28 -9.38 9.41
N SER A 80 -17.39 -9.11 8.47
CA SER A 80 -17.71 -8.38 7.24
C SER A 80 -18.10 -9.31 6.08
N LEU A 81 -18.31 -10.60 6.37
CA LEU A 81 -18.61 -11.63 5.37
C LEU A 81 -20.12 -11.64 5.05
N THR A 82 -20.58 -10.58 4.38
CA THR A 82 -21.95 -10.45 3.89
C THR A 82 -21.95 -9.93 2.45
N SER A 83 -22.94 -10.33 1.65
CA SER A 83 -23.08 -9.86 0.25
C SER A 83 -23.37 -8.36 0.16
N THR A 84 -24.13 -7.84 1.14
CA THR A 84 -24.51 -6.42 1.25
C THR A 84 -24.12 -5.86 2.62
N ALA A 85 -23.91 -4.56 2.70
CA ALA A 85 -23.78 -3.82 3.95
C ALA A 85 -25.08 -3.08 4.36
N ASP A 86 -26.12 -3.11 3.50
CA ASP A 86 -27.40 -2.44 3.78
C ASP A 86 -28.13 -3.13 4.94
N VAL A 87 -28.33 -2.37 6.02
CA VAL A 87 -28.97 -2.83 7.26
C VAL A 87 -30.38 -3.38 7.02
N ARG A 88 -31.09 -2.92 5.97
CA ARG A 88 -32.48 -3.31 5.69
C ARG A 88 -32.63 -4.78 5.26
N TYR A 89 -31.66 -5.30 4.53
CA TYR A 89 -31.73 -6.65 3.92
C TYR A 89 -30.45 -7.46 4.10
N ARG A 90 -29.59 -7.08 5.06
CA ARG A 90 -28.36 -7.82 5.36
C ARG A 90 -28.69 -9.19 5.94
N ALA A 91 -28.11 -10.23 5.36
CA ALA A 91 -28.09 -11.56 5.97
C ALA A 91 -27.36 -11.54 7.33
N ALA A 92 -27.64 -12.53 8.18
CA ALA A 92 -26.92 -12.68 9.44
C ALA A 92 -25.42 -12.87 9.15
N PRO A 93 -24.53 -12.12 9.85
CA PRO A 93 -23.10 -12.26 9.65
C PRO A 93 -22.63 -13.65 10.09
N TRP A 94 -21.67 -14.23 9.37
CA TRP A 94 -21.09 -15.51 9.75
C TRP A 94 -20.22 -15.34 11.00
N GLU A 95 -20.55 -16.02 12.09
CA GLU A 95 -19.79 -15.96 13.34
C GLU A 95 -18.77 -17.11 13.41
N PRO A 96 -17.45 -16.80 13.45
CA PRO A 96 -16.44 -17.83 13.55
C PRO A 96 -16.45 -18.49 14.95
N PRO A 97 -16.07 -19.78 15.05
CA PRO A 97 -15.80 -20.40 16.34
C PRO A 97 -14.74 -19.63 17.12
N CYS A 98 -14.97 -19.47 18.43
CA CYS A 98 -14.10 -18.71 19.34
C CYS A 98 -12.61 -19.10 19.23
N GLY A 99 -12.30 -20.39 19.17
CA GLY A 99 -10.92 -20.86 19.13
C GLY A 99 -10.15 -20.53 17.84
N LEU A 100 -10.84 -20.30 16.72
CA LEU A 100 -10.17 -20.10 15.43
C LEU A 100 -9.45 -18.74 15.38
N THR A 101 -10.16 -17.66 15.67
CA THR A 101 -9.60 -16.30 15.62
C THR A 101 -8.54 -16.09 16.70
N GLU A 102 -8.81 -16.55 17.92
CA GLU A 102 -7.88 -16.43 19.05
C GLU A 102 -6.60 -17.27 18.86
N SER A 103 -6.67 -18.43 18.18
CA SER A 103 -5.49 -19.26 17.90
C SER A 103 -4.56 -18.63 16.85
N VAL A 104 -5.12 -18.01 15.81
CA VAL A 104 -4.34 -17.27 14.81
C VAL A 104 -3.71 -16.02 15.43
N GLU A 105 -4.44 -15.32 16.30
CA GLU A 105 -3.94 -14.14 17.01
C GLU A 105 -2.75 -14.48 17.92
N VAL A 106 -2.86 -15.50 18.78
CA VAL A 106 -1.74 -15.88 19.67
C VAL A 106 -0.53 -16.37 18.88
N LEU A 107 -0.72 -17.08 17.76
CA LEU A 107 0.37 -17.49 16.88
C LEU A 107 1.14 -16.27 16.35
N CYS A 108 0.43 -15.22 15.94
CA CYS A 108 1.05 -13.97 15.51
C CYS A 108 1.79 -13.26 16.66
N LEU A 109 1.18 -13.20 17.85
CA LEU A 109 1.80 -12.60 19.04
C LEU A 109 3.09 -13.33 19.45
N LEU A 110 3.16 -14.65 19.31
CA LEU A 110 4.38 -15.43 19.54
C LEU A 110 5.50 -15.06 18.56
N VAL A 111 5.18 -14.87 17.28
CA VAL A 111 6.15 -14.39 16.27
C VAL A 111 6.66 -12.99 16.64
N PHE A 112 5.79 -12.09 17.10
CA PHE A 112 6.19 -10.75 17.54
C PHE A 112 7.02 -10.78 18.83
N ALA A 113 6.71 -11.66 19.78
CA ALA A 113 7.53 -11.87 20.97
C ALA A 113 8.93 -12.39 20.61
N ALA A 114 9.03 -13.30 19.65
CA ALA A 114 10.31 -13.77 19.11
C ALA A 114 11.09 -12.64 18.42
N ASP A 115 10.43 -11.82 17.61
CA ASP A 115 11.04 -10.64 16.96
C ASP A 115 11.59 -9.63 17.99
N LEU A 116 10.81 -9.31 19.03
CA LEU A 116 11.26 -8.43 20.11
C LEU A 116 12.45 -9.03 20.87
N SER A 117 12.41 -10.34 21.15
CA SER A 117 13.48 -11.05 21.86
C SER A 117 14.80 -11.02 21.09
N VAL A 118 14.76 -11.29 19.78
CA VAL A 118 15.94 -11.22 18.90
C VAL A 118 16.47 -9.79 18.82
N LYS A 119 15.61 -8.77 18.65
CA LYS A 119 16.03 -7.36 18.68
C LYS A 119 16.68 -6.97 20.01
N GLY A 120 16.06 -7.34 21.14
CA GLY A 120 16.58 -7.06 22.47
C GLY A 120 17.96 -7.68 22.70
N TYR A 121 18.16 -8.90 22.23
CA TYR A 121 19.46 -9.58 22.29
C TYR A 121 20.52 -8.85 21.45
N LEU A 122 20.23 -8.58 20.17
CA LEU A 122 21.18 -8.01 19.20
C LEU A 122 21.63 -6.57 19.52
N PHE A 123 20.74 -5.70 20.00
CA PHE A 123 21.07 -4.29 20.27
C PHE A 123 21.65 -4.05 21.68
N GLY A 124 21.46 -4.97 22.62
CA GLY A 124 21.93 -4.82 23.99
C GLY A 124 20.94 -4.12 24.93
N TRP A 125 21.06 -4.43 26.22
CA TRP A 125 20.08 -4.05 27.25
C TRP A 125 20.00 -2.53 27.48
N ALA A 126 21.14 -1.84 27.54
CA ALA A 126 21.18 -0.39 27.74
C ALA A 126 20.51 0.36 26.57
N HIS A 127 20.73 -0.09 25.33
CA HIS A 127 20.08 0.49 24.17
C HIS A 127 18.57 0.18 24.13
N PHE A 128 18.18 -1.02 24.56
CA PHE A 128 16.78 -1.42 24.66
C PHE A 128 15.97 -0.46 25.55
N GLN A 129 16.47 -0.16 26.75
CA GLN A 129 15.79 0.75 27.69
C GLN A 129 15.72 2.20 27.19
N LYS A 130 16.72 2.64 26.41
CA LYS A 130 16.75 4.00 25.86
C LYS A 130 15.81 4.17 24.65
N ASN A 131 15.52 3.10 23.93
CA ASN A 131 14.75 3.17 22.69
C ASN A 131 13.23 3.04 22.95
N LEU A 132 12.54 4.19 22.93
CA LEU A 132 11.09 4.30 23.13
C LEU A 132 10.26 3.38 22.23
N TRP A 133 10.72 3.10 21.01
CA TRP A 133 10.03 2.19 20.09
C TRP A 133 10.07 0.73 20.55
N LEU A 134 11.16 0.29 21.16
CA LEU A 134 11.28 -1.08 21.69
C LEU A 134 10.51 -1.23 23.00
N LEU A 135 10.55 -0.19 23.86
CA LEU A 135 9.75 -0.14 25.07
C LEU A 135 8.23 -0.15 24.76
N GLY A 136 7.79 0.68 23.81
CA GLY A 136 6.40 0.69 23.36
C GLY A 136 5.97 -0.65 22.77
N TYR A 137 6.86 -1.34 22.06
CA TYR A 137 6.58 -2.68 21.53
C TYR A 137 6.41 -3.73 22.62
N LEU A 138 7.24 -3.68 23.67
CA LEU A 138 7.07 -4.53 24.85
C LEU A 138 5.72 -4.26 25.53
N VAL A 139 5.38 -2.99 25.76
CA VAL A 139 4.11 -2.61 26.42
C VAL A 139 2.91 -3.08 25.61
N VAL A 140 2.91 -2.84 24.29
CA VAL A 140 1.81 -3.28 23.41
C VAL A 140 1.66 -4.80 23.43
N LEU A 141 2.76 -5.56 23.38
CA LEU A 141 2.72 -7.03 23.44
C LEU A 141 2.17 -7.55 24.76
N VAL A 142 2.58 -6.96 25.89
CA VAL A 142 2.08 -7.34 27.22
C VAL A 142 0.58 -7.05 27.33
N VAL A 143 0.14 -5.85 26.93
CA VAL A 143 -1.28 -5.48 26.95
C VAL A 143 -2.09 -6.39 26.04
N SER A 144 -1.60 -6.72 24.84
CA SER A 144 -2.32 -7.62 23.93
C SER A 144 -2.39 -9.06 24.44
N LEU A 145 -1.35 -9.55 25.13
CA LEU A 145 -1.35 -10.90 25.73
C LEU A 145 -2.31 -10.98 26.92
N VAL A 146 -2.33 -9.94 27.77
CA VAL A 146 -3.28 -9.87 28.90
C VAL A 146 -4.72 -9.85 28.37
N ASP A 147 -5.02 -8.98 27.42
CA ASP A 147 -6.35 -8.89 26.78
C ASP A 147 -6.76 -10.22 26.11
N TRP A 148 -5.82 -10.90 25.46
CA TRP A 148 -6.06 -12.24 24.88
C TRP A 148 -6.40 -13.29 25.96
N THR A 149 -5.66 -13.31 27.09
CA THR A 149 -5.98 -14.25 28.19
C THR A 149 -7.34 -13.95 28.82
N VAL A 150 -7.72 -12.67 28.95
CA VAL A 150 -9.03 -12.25 29.45
C VAL A 150 -10.12 -12.72 28.49
N SER A 151 -10.00 -12.41 27.20
CA SER A 151 -10.96 -12.83 26.16
C SER A 151 -11.14 -14.36 26.12
N LEU A 152 -10.06 -15.12 26.28
CA LEU A 152 -10.12 -16.59 26.33
C LEU A 152 -10.83 -17.08 27.61
N SER A 153 -10.57 -16.46 28.75
CA SER A 153 -11.19 -16.83 30.03
C SER A 153 -12.70 -16.54 30.08
N LEU A 154 -13.17 -15.53 29.35
CA LEU A 154 -14.60 -15.22 29.19
C LEU A 154 -15.26 -15.95 28.01
N VAL A 155 -14.60 -16.95 27.41
CA VAL A 155 -15.13 -17.70 26.25
C VAL A 155 -15.57 -16.75 25.12
N CYS A 156 -14.77 -15.71 24.86
CA CYS A 156 -14.99 -14.69 23.83
C CYS A 156 -16.29 -13.86 23.95
N HIS A 157 -16.92 -13.80 25.13
CA HIS A 157 -18.08 -12.94 25.39
C HIS A 157 -17.70 -11.49 25.77
N GLU A 158 -16.45 -11.10 25.52
CA GLU A 158 -16.01 -9.72 25.73
C GLU A 158 -16.48 -8.82 24.57
N PRO A 159 -17.27 -7.76 24.83
CA PRO A 159 -17.81 -6.90 23.78
C PRO A 159 -16.76 -5.96 23.18
N LEU A 160 -15.74 -5.57 23.95
CA LEU A 160 -14.75 -4.57 23.56
C LEU A 160 -13.34 -5.15 23.69
N ARG A 161 -12.71 -5.49 22.55
CA ARG A 161 -11.35 -6.06 22.52
C ARG A 161 -10.32 -4.97 22.29
N ILE A 162 -9.64 -4.53 23.35
CA ILE A 162 -8.69 -3.40 23.31
C ILE A 162 -7.50 -3.71 22.40
N ARG A 163 -7.05 -4.97 22.35
CA ARG A 163 -5.91 -5.40 21.52
C ARG A 163 -6.03 -5.05 20.04
N ARG A 164 -7.26 -4.97 19.50
CA ARG A 164 -7.52 -4.63 18.09
C ARG A 164 -6.98 -3.25 17.74
N LEU A 165 -7.14 -2.28 18.64
CA LEU A 165 -6.67 -0.90 18.45
C LEU A 165 -5.15 -0.79 18.41
N LEU A 166 -4.46 -1.75 19.05
CA LEU A 166 -3.00 -1.76 19.15
C LEU A 166 -2.33 -2.43 17.94
N ARG A 167 -3.03 -3.25 17.14
CA ARG A 167 -2.46 -3.98 16.00
C ARG A 167 -1.72 -3.10 14.97
N PRO A 168 -2.21 -1.89 14.59
CA PRO A 168 -1.49 -1.01 13.68
C PRO A 168 -0.10 -0.60 14.20
N PHE A 169 0.13 -0.65 15.51
CA PHE A 169 1.45 -0.39 16.10
C PHE A 169 2.51 -1.37 15.57
N PHE A 170 2.18 -2.64 15.31
CA PHE A 170 3.13 -3.62 14.78
C PHE A 170 3.62 -3.23 13.37
N LEU A 171 2.75 -2.66 12.54
CA LEU A 171 3.10 -2.12 11.23
C LEU A 171 4.02 -0.89 11.36
N LEU A 172 3.65 0.05 12.25
CA LEU A 172 4.45 1.25 12.53
C LEU A 172 5.84 0.89 13.08
N GLN A 173 5.91 -0.12 13.93
CA GLN A 173 7.13 -0.56 14.57
C GLN A 173 8.11 -1.21 13.58
N ASN A 174 7.61 -1.91 12.56
CA ASN A 174 8.46 -2.55 11.55
C ASN A 174 8.94 -1.55 10.49
N SER A 175 8.09 -0.63 10.05
CA SER A 175 8.40 0.29 8.96
C SER A 175 9.27 1.48 9.40
N SER A 176 10.50 1.54 8.89
CA SER A 176 11.40 2.68 9.15
C SER A 176 10.92 3.97 8.46
N LEU A 177 10.24 3.85 7.31
CA LEU A 177 9.66 4.99 6.60
C LEU A 177 8.50 5.60 7.38
N MET A 178 7.62 4.77 7.97
CA MET A 178 6.48 5.27 8.75
C MET A 178 6.94 5.96 10.04
N LYS A 179 7.96 5.44 10.72
CA LYS A 179 8.56 6.14 11.88
C LYS A 179 9.12 7.50 11.49
N LYS A 180 9.76 7.56 10.33
CA LYS A 180 10.29 8.80 9.75
C LYS A 180 9.15 9.78 9.47
N THR A 181 8.10 9.38 8.76
CA THR A 181 6.95 10.23 8.42
C THR A 181 6.16 10.69 9.65
N LEU A 182 5.91 9.81 10.62
CA LEU A 182 5.27 10.19 11.89
C LEU A 182 6.11 11.22 12.65
N LYS A 183 7.44 11.04 12.68
CA LYS A 183 8.33 12.03 13.25
C LYS A 183 8.21 13.36 12.49
N CYS A 184 8.12 13.37 11.15
CA CYS A 184 7.88 14.60 10.38
C CYS A 184 6.60 15.31 10.83
N ILE A 185 5.50 14.57 10.85
CA ILE A 185 4.17 15.09 11.18
C ILE A 185 4.22 15.72 12.57
N HIS A 186 4.82 15.01 13.54
CA HIS A 186 4.97 15.53 14.89
C HIS A 186 5.75 16.86 14.94
N TRP A 187 6.84 17.00 14.17
CA TRP A 187 7.59 18.25 14.12
C TRP A 187 6.88 19.37 13.35
N SER A 188 5.96 19.06 12.42
CA SER A 188 5.17 20.07 11.71
C SER A 188 3.91 20.50 12.48
N LEU A 189 3.45 19.73 13.46
CA LEU A 189 2.26 20.06 14.27
C LEU A 189 2.30 21.45 14.92
N PRO A 190 3.42 21.96 15.49
CA PRO A 190 3.45 23.30 16.09
C PRO A 190 3.15 24.43 15.09
N GLU A 191 3.67 24.33 13.86
CA GLU A 191 3.39 25.33 12.83
C GLU A 191 1.95 25.23 12.33
N MET A 192 1.45 24.01 12.14
CA MET A 192 0.04 23.76 11.79
C MET A 192 -0.91 24.27 12.86
N ALA A 193 -0.54 24.17 14.14
CA ALA A 193 -1.34 24.68 15.25
C ALA A 193 -1.54 26.20 15.18
N SER A 194 -0.56 26.96 14.68
CA SER A 194 -0.69 28.42 14.53
C SER A 194 -1.77 28.82 13.51
N VAL A 195 -1.83 28.13 12.36
CA VAL A 195 -2.88 28.34 11.36
C VAL A 195 -4.21 27.74 11.81
N GLY A 196 -4.19 26.59 12.49
CA GLY A 196 -5.38 26.01 13.12
C GLY A 196 -6.01 26.95 14.14
N LEU A 197 -5.21 27.68 14.92
CA LEU A 197 -5.68 28.71 15.84
C LEU A 197 -6.30 29.90 15.07
N LEU A 198 -5.66 30.37 14.01
CA LEU A 198 -6.20 31.44 13.16
C LEU A 198 -7.55 31.03 12.53
N LEU A 199 -7.65 29.77 12.09
CA LEU A 199 -8.88 29.18 11.58
C LEU A 199 -9.98 29.06 12.64
N ALA A 200 -9.62 28.66 13.87
CA ALA A 200 -10.56 28.62 14.99
C ALA A 200 -11.08 30.02 15.34
N ILE A 201 -10.21 31.04 15.34
CA ILE A 201 -10.61 32.44 15.54
C ILE A 201 -11.56 32.90 14.44
N HIS A 202 -11.26 32.60 13.17
CA HIS A 202 -12.14 32.87 12.03
C HIS A 202 -13.52 32.24 12.22
N LEU A 203 -13.58 30.94 12.58
CA LEU A 203 -14.83 30.26 12.86
C LEU A 203 -15.61 30.92 13.99
N CYS A 204 -14.99 31.15 15.16
CA CYS A 204 -15.67 31.75 16.31
C CYS A 204 -16.20 33.16 16.02
N LEU A 205 -15.42 34.00 15.32
CA LEU A 205 -15.83 35.37 14.98
C LEU A 205 -17.05 35.36 14.05
N PHE A 206 -17.00 34.58 12.97
CA PHE A 206 -18.11 34.48 12.02
C PHE A 206 -19.32 33.77 12.61
N THR A 207 -19.15 32.84 13.57
CA THR A 207 -20.26 32.26 14.32
C THR A 207 -20.98 33.31 15.15
N MET A 208 -20.24 34.14 15.90
CA MET A 208 -20.84 35.24 16.68
C MET A 208 -21.54 36.26 15.78
N PHE A 209 -20.92 36.63 14.66
CA PHE A 209 -21.50 37.56 13.70
C PHE A 209 -22.74 36.97 13.01
N GLY A 210 -22.69 35.69 12.62
CA GLY A 210 -23.81 34.97 12.01
C GLY A 210 -25.01 34.85 12.95
N MET A 211 -24.80 34.53 14.22
CA MET A 211 -25.89 34.51 15.21
C MET A 211 -26.51 35.89 15.40
N LEU A 212 -25.71 36.96 15.51
CA LEU A 212 -26.27 38.31 15.64
C LEU A 212 -27.05 38.75 14.39
N LEU A 213 -26.56 38.41 13.19
CA LEU A 213 -27.15 38.83 11.93
C LEU A 213 -28.41 38.04 11.57
N PHE A 214 -28.45 36.74 11.90
CA PHE A 214 -29.50 35.83 11.44
C PHE A 214 -30.46 35.35 12.55
N ALA A 215 -30.07 35.38 13.83
CA ALA A 215 -30.96 35.00 14.94
C ALA A 215 -31.77 36.16 15.51
N GLY A 216 -31.38 37.41 15.25
CA GLY A 216 -31.97 38.62 15.85
C GLY A 216 -33.32 39.10 15.26
N GLY A 217 -33.96 38.31 14.39
CA GLY A 217 -35.24 38.67 13.77
C GLY A 217 -36.43 38.37 14.69
N LYS A 218 -37.31 39.36 14.92
CA LYS A 218 -38.59 39.14 15.60
C LYS A 218 -39.39 38.06 14.87
N GLN A 219 -39.97 37.17 15.67
CA GLN A 219 -40.74 36.00 15.28
C GLN A 219 -42.08 36.40 14.63
N ASP A 220 -42.04 36.86 13.39
CA ASP A 220 -43.25 37.07 12.58
C ASP A 220 -43.18 36.19 11.32
N ASP A 221 -44.19 35.32 11.23
CA ASP A 221 -44.59 34.45 10.11
C ASP A 221 -43.72 33.24 9.70
N GLY A 222 -44.40 32.15 9.36
CA GLY A 222 -43.86 30.78 9.28
C GLY A 222 -42.72 30.51 8.28
N GLN A 223 -42.35 31.48 7.44
CA GLN A 223 -41.27 31.38 6.45
C GLN A 223 -39.88 31.72 7.04
N ASP A 224 -39.80 32.28 8.25
CA ASP A 224 -38.54 32.62 8.93
C ASP A 224 -37.93 31.46 9.76
N ARG A 225 -38.59 30.31 9.86
CA ARG A 225 -38.10 29.14 10.64
C ARG A 225 -36.88 28.46 10.02
N GLU A 226 -36.70 28.51 8.70
CA GLU A 226 -35.57 27.85 8.03
C GLU A 226 -34.21 28.52 8.30
N ARG A 227 -34.20 29.80 8.69
CA ARG A 227 -32.98 30.56 9.04
C ARG A 227 -32.47 30.21 10.41
N LEU A 228 -33.42 30.04 11.32
CA LEU A 228 -33.17 29.55 12.66
C LEU A 228 -32.52 28.16 12.56
N THR A 229 -32.87 27.31 11.59
CA THR A 229 -32.28 25.96 11.44
C THR A 229 -30.75 25.93 11.48
N TYR A 230 -30.07 26.95 10.93
CA TYR A 230 -28.59 26.95 10.89
C TYR A 230 -27.95 27.83 11.97
N PHE A 231 -28.60 28.95 12.36
CA PHE A 231 -28.00 29.98 13.24
C PHE A 231 -28.73 30.18 14.58
N GLN A 232 -29.47 29.17 15.05
CA GLN A 232 -30.22 29.20 16.32
C GLN A 232 -29.31 29.28 17.56
N ASN A 233 -28.39 28.32 17.67
CA ASN A 233 -27.57 28.11 18.85
C ASN A 233 -26.09 28.15 18.49
N LEU A 234 -25.22 28.43 19.47
CA LEU A 234 -23.77 28.44 19.28
C LEU A 234 -23.21 27.14 18.65
N PRO A 235 -23.48 25.92 19.17
CA PRO A 235 -22.93 24.70 18.58
C PRO A 235 -23.47 24.41 17.17
N GLU A 236 -24.73 24.72 16.91
CA GLU A 236 -25.38 24.52 15.61
C GLU A 236 -24.85 25.49 14.56
N SER A 237 -24.67 26.75 14.94
CA SER A 237 -24.06 27.80 14.11
C SER A 237 -22.59 27.50 13.81
N LEU A 238 -21.83 27.05 14.82
CA LEU A 238 -20.43 26.64 14.65
C LEU A 238 -20.32 25.43 13.72
N THR A 239 -21.20 24.44 13.87
CA THR A 239 -21.23 23.26 13.00
C THR A 239 -21.60 23.65 11.57
N SER A 240 -22.61 24.50 11.39
CA SER A 240 -23.04 24.97 10.07
C SER A 240 -21.92 25.72 9.33
N LEU A 241 -21.15 26.56 10.04
CA LEU A 241 -19.99 27.24 9.47
C LEU A 241 -18.77 26.32 9.28
N LEU A 242 -18.57 25.32 10.14
CA LEU A 242 -17.51 24.33 9.96
C LEU A 242 -17.76 23.46 8.71
N VAL A 243 -19.01 23.06 8.48
CA VAL A 243 -19.43 22.34 7.25
C VAL A 243 -19.33 23.26 6.02
N LEU A 244 -19.62 24.55 6.18
CA LEU A 244 -19.44 25.55 5.11
C LEU A 244 -17.96 25.82 4.81
N LEU A 245 -17.06 25.72 5.79
CA LEU A 245 -15.62 25.87 5.57
C LEU A 245 -15.11 24.83 4.56
N THR A 246 -15.70 23.62 4.56
CA THR A 246 -15.46 22.57 3.56
C THR A 246 -16.40 22.66 2.35
N THR A 247 -17.24 23.70 2.28
CA THR A 247 -18.22 23.97 1.22
C THR A 247 -19.27 22.86 1.00
N ALA A 248 -19.51 22.01 2.00
CA ALA A 248 -20.35 20.82 1.86
C ALA A 248 -21.85 21.12 1.86
N ASN A 249 -22.27 22.22 2.49
CA ASN A 249 -23.66 22.68 2.56
C ASN A 249 -23.89 23.99 1.77
N ASN A 250 -23.04 24.28 0.77
CA ASN A 250 -23.23 25.39 -0.15
C ASN A 250 -24.02 24.87 -1.37
N PRO A 251 -25.18 25.47 -1.76
CA PRO A 251 -25.74 26.76 -1.31
C PRO A 251 -26.73 26.69 -0.14
N ASP A 252 -27.12 25.51 0.34
CA ASP A 252 -28.23 25.31 1.29
C ASP A 252 -28.20 26.22 2.52
N VAL A 253 -27.04 26.38 3.16
CA VAL A 253 -26.89 27.22 4.36
C VAL A 253 -27.15 28.71 4.12
N MET A 254 -27.00 29.19 2.88
CA MET A 254 -27.20 30.61 2.54
C MET A 254 -28.58 30.92 1.98
N ILE A 255 -29.30 29.93 1.43
CA ILE A 255 -30.59 30.15 0.74
C ILE A 255 -31.61 30.90 1.61
N PRO A 256 -31.84 30.53 2.89
CA PRO A 256 -32.83 31.22 3.72
C PRO A 256 -32.44 32.68 4.02
N ALA A 257 -31.15 32.98 4.11
CA ALA A 257 -30.66 34.35 4.27
C ALA A 257 -30.81 35.13 2.96
N TYR A 258 -30.34 34.56 1.85
CA TYR A 258 -30.29 35.17 0.53
C TYR A 258 -31.66 35.51 -0.05
N SER A 259 -32.66 34.65 0.16
CA SER A 259 -34.03 34.84 -0.33
C SER A 259 -34.69 36.11 0.22
N LYS A 260 -34.26 36.56 1.40
CA LYS A 260 -34.83 37.72 2.09
C LYS A 260 -34.06 39.00 1.78
N ASN A 261 -32.73 38.92 1.67
CA ASN A 261 -31.93 40.01 1.15
C ASN A 261 -30.68 39.47 0.44
N ARG A 262 -30.52 39.84 -0.82
CA ARG A 262 -29.37 39.46 -1.66
C ARG A 262 -28.03 39.90 -1.06
N ALA A 263 -28.01 40.96 -0.25
CA ALA A 263 -26.82 41.45 0.43
C ALA A 263 -26.20 40.41 1.40
N TYR A 264 -27.01 39.50 1.97
CA TYR A 264 -26.49 38.47 2.89
C TYR A 264 -25.56 37.47 2.21
N ALA A 265 -25.58 37.35 0.86
CA ALA A 265 -24.58 36.56 0.14
C ALA A 265 -23.14 37.01 0.42
N ILE A 266 -22.92 38.31 0.69
CA ILE A 266 -21.60 38.86 0.95
C ILE A 266 -20.97 38.20 2.19
N PHE A 267 -21.75 37.94 3.24
CA PHE A 267 -21.27 37.26 4.45
C PHE A 267 -20.68 35.89 4.14
N PHE A 268 -21.42 35.06 3.40
CA PHE A 268 -21.01 33.70 3.04
C PHE A 268 -19.85 33.67 2.03
N ILE A 269 -19.85 34.61 1.07
CA ILE A 269 -18.75 34.76 0.11
C ILE A 269 -17.46 35.14 0.84
N VAL A 270 -17.49 36.15 1.70
CA VAL A 270 -16.31 36.59 2.47
C VAL A 270 -15.81 35.48 3.39
N PHE A 271 -16.72 34.79 4.09
CA PHE A 271 -16.38 33.65 4.93
C PHE A 271 -15.65 32.55 4.15
N THR A 272 -16.16 32.21 2.96
CA THR A 272 -15.60 31.12 2.12
C THR A 272 -14.27 31.52 1.50
N VAL A 273 -14.15 32.76 0.99
CA VAL A 273 -12.90 33.28 0.43
C VAL A 273 -11.79 33.28 1.48
N ILE A 274 -12.07 33.79 2.68
CA ILE A 274 -11.07 33.82 3.76
C ILE A 274 -10.78 32.40 4.28
N GLY A 275 -11.82 31.63 4.64
CA GLY A 275 -11.66 30.32 5.25
C GLY A 275 -11.10 29.27 4.29
N SER A 276 -11.82 28.99 3.21
CA SER A 276 -11.46 27.93 2.27
C SER A 276 -10.29 28.33 1.38
N LEU A 277 -10.34 29.49 0.71
CA LEU A 277 -9.33 29.82 -0.30
C LEU A 277 -8.02 30.33 0.31
N PHE A 278 -8.06 31.14 1.37
CA PHE A 278 -6.81 31.61 2.00
C PHE A 278 -6.29 30.66 3.07
N LEU A 279 -7.06 30.36 4.12
CA LEU A 279 -6.55 29.62 5.28
C LEU A 279 -6.25 28.14 4.96
N MET A 280 -7.09 27.44 4.20
CA MET A 280 -6.82 26.02 3.86
C MET A 280 -5.65 25.86 2.87
N ASN A 281 -5.53 26.76 1.90
CA ASN A 281 -4.39 26.74 0.97
C ASN A 281 -3.08 27.14 1.67
N LEU A 282 -3.13 28.09 2.61
CA LEU A 282 -1.98 28.43 3.45
C LEU A 282 -1.55 27.23 4.31
N LEU A 283 -2.51 26.52 4.92
CA LEU A 283 -2.22 25.29 5.68
C LEU A 283 -1.50 24.26 4.80
N THR A 284 -1.96 24.06 3.57
CA THR A 284 -1.35 23.14 2.60
C THR A 284 0.08 23.55 2.24
N ALA A 285 0.33 24.85 2.03
CA ALA A 285 1.66 25.37 1.73
C ALA A 285 2.65 25.17 2.89
N ILE A 286 2.22 25.37 4.14
CA ILE A 286 3.05 25.14 5.33
C ILE A 286 3.41 23.66 5.46
N ILE A 287 2.43 22.76 5.32
CA ILE A 287 2.66 21.31 5.35
C ILE A 287 3.70 20.91 4.29
N TYR A 288 3.57 21.43 3.06
CA TYR A 288 4.50 21.15 1.98
C TYR A 288 5.93 21.64 2.28
N SER A 289 6.07 22.88 2.77
CA SER A 289 7.38 23.46 3.10
C SER A 289 8.13 22.62 4.14
N GLN A 290 7.43 22.19 5.19
CA GLN A 290 8.01 21.35 6.25
C GLN A 290 8.34 19.94 5.75
N PHE A 291 7.46 19.34 4.95
CA PHE A 291 7.69 18.02 4.39
C PHE A 291 8.89 17.99 3.44
N ARG A 292 9.04 19.02 2.59
CA ARG A 292 10.19 19.19 1.69
C ARG A 292 11.51 19.31 2.46
N GLY A 293 11.55 20.15 3.50
CA GLY A 293 12.73 20.29 4.36
C GLY A 293 13.13 18.98 5.04
N TYR A 294 12.15 18.17 5.42
CA TYR A 294 12.39 16.85 5.99
C TYR A 294 12.97 15.84 5.00
N LEU A 295 12.41 15.74 3.78
CA LEU A 295 12.88 14.78 2.77
C LEU A 295 14.39 14.93 2.51
N MET A 296 14.88 16.17 2.44
CA MET A 296 16.30 16.47 2.28
C MET A 296 17.13 15.99 3.48
N LYS A 297 16.70 16.28 4.71
CA LYS A 297 17.36 15.77 5.93
C LYS A 297 17.38 14.24 6.00
N SER A 298 16.31 13.58 5.56
CA SER A 298 16.22 12.12 5.52
C SER A 298 17.22 11.51 4.54
N LEU A 299 17.34 12.07 3.33
CA LEU A 299 18.33 11.64 2.33
C LEU A 299 19.77 11.86 2.82
N GLN A 300 20.06 13.02 3.39
CA GLN A 300 21.36 13.32 3.99
C GLN A 300 21.72 12.32 5.10
N THR A 301 20.75 11.97 5.97
CA THR A 301 20.95 10.97 7.03
C THR A 301 21.22 9.58 6.46
N SER A 302 20.52 9.17 5.40
CA SER A 302 20.78 7.90 4.71
C SER A 302 22.19 7.87 4.12
N LEU A 303 22.61 8.92 3.41
CA LEU A 303 23.98 9.01 2.87
C LEU A 303 25.05 9.02 3.97
N PHE A 304 24.80 9.72 5.07
CA PHE A 304 25.69 9.73 6.23
C PHE A 304 25.87 8.32 6.81
N ARG A 305 24.78 7.56 6.99
CA ARG A 305 24.84 6.17 7.47
C ARG A 305 25.64 5.26 6.55
N ARG A 306 25.46 5.41 5.24
CA ARG A 306 26.24 4.64 4.25
C ARG A 306 27.73 4.96 4.34
N ARG A 307 28.11 6.24 4.43
CA ARG A 307 29.52 6.65 4.60
C ARG A 307 30.11 6.17 5.92
N LEU A 308 29.35 6.20 7.00
CA LEU A 308 29.79 5.68 8.30
C LEU A 308 30.00 4.16 8.25
N GLY A 309 29.08 3.43 7.62
CA GLY A 309 29.19 1.97 7.40
C GLY A 309 30.40 1.56 6.58
N THR A 310 30.63 2.23 5.44
CA THR A 310 31.81 1.95 4.62
C THR A 310 33.10 2.37 5.32
N ARG A 311 33.11 3.46 6.09
CA ARG A 311 34.28 3.87 6.87
C ARG A 311 34.61 2.89 7.99
N ALA A 312 33.61 2.39 8.71
CA ALA A 312 33.81 1.37 9.75
C ALA A 312 34.36 0.07 9.14
N ALA A 313 33.84 -0.36 7.98
CA ALA A 313 34.37 -1.51 7.25
C ALA A 313 35.84 -1.30 6.82
N PHE A 314 36.19 -0.10 6.34
CA PHE A 314 37.57 0.25 6.00
C PHE A 314 38.50 0.15 7.22
N GLU A 315 38.08 0.70 8.36
CA GLU A 315 38.91 0.72 9.57
C GLU A 315 39.22 -0.70 10.07
N VAL A 316 38.20 -1.58 10.15
CA VAL A 316 38.39 -3.00 10.53
C VAL A 316 39.31 -3.75 9.55
N LEU A 317 39.19 -3.49 8.25
CA LEU A 317 40.05 -4.13 7.25
C LEU A 317 41.48 -3.55 7.23
N SER A 318 41.65 -2.29 7.61
CA SER A 318 42.95 -1.61 7.62
C SER A 318 43.78 -1.94 8.87
N SER A 319 43.15 -2.06 10.05
CA SER A 319 43.83 -2.43 11.29
C SER A 319 44.48 -3.82 11.21
N MET A 320 43.87 -4.68 10.41
CA MET A 320 44.34 -6.03 10.13
C MET A 320 45.59 -6.08 9.24
N ALA A 321 45.84 -5.09 8.39
CA ALA A 321 47.05 -5.03 7.57
C ALA A 321 48.31 -4.63 8.36
N GLY A 322 48.14 -4.02 9.54
CA GLY A 322 49.23 -3.48 10.36
C GLY A 322 49.91 -4.47 11.31
N GLU A 323 49.31 -5.62 11.63
CA GLU A 323 49.85 -6.56 12.64
C GLU A 323 50.95 -7.50 12.09
N GLY A 324 51.23 -7.50 10.78
CA GLY A 324 52.05 -8.52 10.11
C GLY A 324 53.41 -8.10 9.53
N GLY A 325 53.93 -6.89 9.76
CA GLY A 325 55.19 -6.46 9.11
C GLY A 325 55.94 -5.33 9.80
N ALA A 326 57.26 -5.49 9.92
CA ALA A 326 58.22 -4.61 10.59
C ALA A 326 58.52 -3.26 9.86
N PHE A 327 57.58 -2.72 9.09
CA PHE A 327 57.73 -1.42 8.42
C PHE A 327 56.41 -0.63 8.44
N PRO A 328 56.44 0.72 8.45
CA PRO A 328 55.24 1.55 8.36
C PRO A 328 54.64 1.43 6.95
N GLN A 329 53.88 0.37 6.70
CA GLN A 329 53.09 0.23 5.48
C GLN A 329 51.99 1.30 5.49
N ALA A 330 51.82 1.97 4.34
CA ALA A 330 50.78 2.98 4.13
C ALA A 330 49.42 2.43 4.57
N VAL A 331 48.69 3.20 5.38
CA VAL A 331 47.36 2.85 5.90
C VAL A 331 46.41 2.60 4.73
N GLY A 332 46.07 1.33 4.48
CA GLY A 332 45.20 0.97 3.37
C GLY A 332 44.82 -0.51 3.34
N VAL A 333 43.81 -0.82 2.54
CA VAL A 333 43.22 -2.16 2.46
C VAL A 333 43.73 -2.89 1.22
N LYS A 334 44.20 -4.12 1.37
CA LYS A 334 44.60 -4.96 0.22
C LYS A 334 43.37 -5.34 -0.62
N PRO A 335 43.43 -5.24 -1.96
CA PRO A 335 42.29 -5.54 -2.83
C PRO A 335 41.83 -7.00 -2.75
N GLN A 336 42.74 -7.94 -2.44
CA GLN A 336 42.43 -9.36 -2.28
C GLN A 336 41.46 -9.61 -1.11
N ASN A 337 41.68 -8.95 0.02
CA ASN A 337 40.83 -9.06 1.20
C ASN A 337 39.43 -8.51 0.89
N LEU A 338 39.37 -7.37 0.18
CA LEU A 338 38.10 -6.77 -0.21
C LEU A 338 37.33 -7.63 -1.21
N LEU A 339 38.02 -8.35 -2.09
CA LEU A 339 37.39 -9.28 -3.03
C LEU A 339 36.73 -10.46 -2.30
N GLN A 340 37.36 -11.01 -1.27
CA GLN A 340 36.76 -12.04 -0.41
C GLN A 340 35.51 -11.53 0.31
N VAL A 341 35.57 -10.30 0.84
CA VAL A 341 34.42 -9.65 1.51
C VAL A 341 33.26 -9.44 0.52
N LEU A 342 33.52 -8.84 -0.64
CA LEU A 342 32.48 -8.60 -1.66
C LEU A 342 31.87 -9.90 -2.18
N GLN A 343 32.63 -11.00 -2.21
CA GLN A 343 32.10 -12.31 -2.58
C GLN A 343 31.06 -12.80 -1.58
N LYS A 344 31.23 -12.54 -0.28
CA LYS A 344 30.29 -12.93 0.79
C LYS A 344 29.08 -11.99 0.95
N VAL A 345 29.17 -10.74 0.48
CA VAL A 345 28.09 -9.74 0.58
C VAL A 345 26.92 -10.08 -0.36
N GLN A 346 25.69 -9.91 0.15
CA GLN A 346 24.46 -9.94 -0.65
C GLN A 346 24.27 -8.61 -1.41
N LEU A 347 24.57 -8.62 -2.69
CA LEU A 347 24.41 -7.48 -3.61
C LEU A 347 23.84 -7.98 -4.94
N ASP A 348 23.18 -7.08 -5.67
CA ASP A 348 22.78 -7.34 -7.06
C ASP A 348 23.99 -7.74 -7.91
N SER A 349 23.80 -8.73 -8.80
CA SER A 349 24.89 -9.33 -9.57
C SER A 349 25.63 -8.32 -10.44
N SER A 350 24.92 -7.35 -11.02
CA SER A 350 25.49 -6.29 -11.86
C SER A 350 26.44 -5.37 -11.08
N HIS A 351 25.98 -4.83 -9.95
CA HIS A 351 26.82 -3.98 -9.11
C HIS A 351 27.99 -4.76 -8.53
N LYS A 352 27.77 -6.04 -8.18
CA LYS A 352 28.82 -6.90 -7.63
C LYS A 352 29.92 -7.12 -8.66
N GLN A 353 29.57 -7.41 -9.92
CA GLN A 353 30.53 -7.58 -11.01
C GLN A 353 31.29 -6.28 -11.30
N ALA A 354 30.60 -5.15 -11.44
CA ALA A 354 31.23 -3.85 -11.68
C ALA A 354 32.25 -3.46 -10.58
N MET A 355 31.90 -3.69 -9.31
CA MET A 355 32.81 -3.44 -8.20
C MET A 355 34.02 -4.40 -8.21
N MET A 356 33.80 -5.69 -8.49
CA MET A 356 34.87 -6.69 -8.57
C MET A 356 35.84 -6.42 -9.73
N GLU A 357 35.33 -6.01 -10.90
CA GLU A 357 36.15 -5.66 -12.06
C GLU A 357 37.00 -4.41 -11.80
N LYS A 358 36.39 -3.37 -11.22
CA LYS A 358 37.11 -2.16 -10.80
C LYS A 358 38.21 -2.49 -9.81
N LEU A 359 37.95 -3.39 -8.84
CA LEU A 359 38.96 -3.86 -7.90
C LEU A 359 40.07 -4.70 -8.53
N ARG A 360 39.77 -5.51 -9.55
CA ARG A 360 40.79 -6.26 -10.30
C ARG A 360 41.67 -5.35 -11.14
N SER A 361 41.14 -4.22 -11.61
CA SER A 361 41.92 -3.21 -12.34
C SER A 361 42.86 -2.40 -11.44
N CYS A 362 42.51 -2.24 -10.16
CA CYS A 362 43.44 -1.76 -9.15
C CYS A 362 44.47 -2.87 -8.89
N GLY A 363 45.75 -2.61 -9.18
CA GLY A 363 46.84 -3.55 -8.89
C GLY A 363 47.00 -3.87 -7.39
N SER A 364 48.13 -4.43 -6.98
CA SER A 364 48.40 -4.82 -5.58
C SER A 364 48.58 -3.66 -4.59
N VAL A 365 48.36 -2.41 -5.02
CA VAL A 365 48.50 -1.21 -4.19
C VAL A 365 47.39 -1.17 -3.15
N PRO A 366 47.70 -0.90 -1.86
CA PRO A 366 46.69 -0.79 -0.82
C PRO A 366 45.78 0.41 -1.10
N LEU A 367 44.46 0.20 -1.04
CA LEU A 367 43.49 1.26 -1.27
C LEU A 367 43.49 2.24 -0.10
N SER A 368 43.54 3.54 -0.43
CA SER A 368 43.33 4.61 0.53
C SER A 368 41.85 4.70 0.96
N ALA A 369 41.57 5.40 2.06
CA ALA A 369 40.22 5.55 2.56
C ALA A 369 39.27 6.26 1.57
N ASP A 370 39.77 7.28 0.85
CA ASP A 370 38.97 8.02 -0.13
C ASP A 370 38.67 7.18 -1.36
N GLU A 371 39.64 6.38 -1.83
CA GLU A 371 39.42 5.44 -2.93
C GLU A 371 38.44 4.34 -2.55
N PHE A 372 38.53 3.82 -1.33
CA PHE A 372 37.58 2.85 -0.78
C PHE A 372 36.15 3.42 -0.74
N GLN A 373 35.96 4.66 -0.29
CA GLN A 373 34.64 5.29 -0.31
C GLN A 373 34.13 5.54 -1.73
N LYS A 374 35.00 6.00 -2.64
CA LYS A 374 34.64 6.23 -4.05
C LYS A 374 34.24 4.94 -4.78
N LEU A 375 34.79 3.79 -4.38
CA LEU A 375 34.37 2.48 -4.92
C LEU A 375 32.88 2.23 -4.67
N PHE A 376 32.38 2.56 -3.48
CA PHE A 376 30.97 2.35 -3.14
C PHE A 376 30.02 3.33 -3.82
N ASN A 377 30.49 4.43 -4.43
CA ASN A 377 29.64 5.31 -5.24
C ASN A 377 29.09 4.61 -6.50
N GLU A 378 29.66 3.46 -6.89
CA GLU A 378 29.14 2.63 -7.99
C GLU A 378 27.70 2.13 -7.71
N LEU A 379 27.30 2.04 -6.44
CA LEU A 379 25.94 1.68 -6.05
C LEU A 379 24.90 2.74 -6.45
N ASP A 380 25.31 3.97 -6.73
CA ASP A 380 24.42 5.04 -7.17
C ASP A 380 24.10 4.95 -8.68
N ARG A 381 24.83 4.12 -9.43
CA ARG A 381 24.56 3.89 -10.85
C ARG A 381 23.46 2.86 -11.01
N SER A 382 22.35 3.26 -11.64
CA SER A 382 21.31 2.34 -12.10
C SER A 382 21.78 1.64 -13.38
N VAL A 383 21.95 0.31 -13.32
CA VAL A 383 22.23 -0.49 -14.53
C VAL A 383 20.90 -0.81 -15.20
N VAL A 384 20.67 -0.23 -16.37
CA VAL A 384 19.55 -0.64 -17.23
C VAL A 384 19.94 -2.00 -17.82
N LYS A 385 19.19 -3.05 -17.50
CA LYS A 385 19.43 -4.39 -18.05
C LYS A 385 19.20 -4.33 -19.55
N GLU A 386 20.19 -4.76 -20.33
CA GLU A 386 20.02 -4.95 -21.77
C GLU A 386 19.02 -6.07 -22.03
N HIS A 387 18.17 -5.89 -23.04
CA HIS A 387 17.20 -6.90 -23.44
C HIS A 387 17.95 -8.08 -24.09
N PRO A 388 17.48 -9.33 -23.89
CA PRO A 388 18.14 -10.48 -24.50
C PRO A 388 18.16 -10.36 -26.03
N PRO A 389 19.17 -10.95 -26.70
CA PRO A 389 19.25 -10.91 -28.15
C PRO A 389 18.04 -11.60 -28.78
N ARG A 390 17.64 -11.11 -29.96
CA ARG A 390 16.53 -11.68 -30.73
C ARG A 390 16.93 -13.07 -31.26
N PRO A 391 15.98 -14.01 -31.45
CA PRO A 391 16.28 -15.30 -32.05
C PRO A 391 16.81 -15.15 -33.48
N GLU A 392 17.82 -15.94 -33.87
CA GLU A 392 18.31 -15.99 -35.25
C GLU A 392 17.59 -17.12 -36.02
N TYR A 393 17.00 -16.77 -37.16
CA TYR A 393 16.35 -17.73 -38.06
C TYR A 393 17.23 -17.99 -39.29
N GLN A 394 17.29 -19.24 -39.74
CA GLN A 394 18.08 -19.63 -40.90
C GLN A 394 17.41 -19.26 -42.24
N SER A 395 16.08 -19.15 -42.28
CA SER A 395 15.35 -18.87 -43.53
C SER A 395 15.16 -17.36 -43.75
N PRO A 396 15.29 -16.88 -45.01
CA PRO A 396 15.17 -15.46 -45.33
C PRO A 396 13.76 -14.90 -45.11
N PHE A 397 12.75 -15.77 -45.17
CA PHE A 397 11.36 -15.41 -44.90
C PHE A 397 11.13 -15.07 -43.42
N LEU A 398 11.67 -15.89 -42.50
CA LEU A 398 11.51 -15.67 -41.07
C LEU A 398 12.31 -14.45 -40.59
N GLN A 399 13.46 -14.16 -41.19
CA GLN A 399 14.21 -12.93 -40.95
C GLN A 399 13.45 -11.68 -41.41
N SER A 400 12.82 -11.75 -42.59
CA SER A 400 11.95 -10.66 -43.08
C SER A 400 10.75 -10.43 -42.15
N ALA A 401 10.10 -11.50 -41.69
CA ALA A 401 9.01 -11.44 -40.73
C ALA A 401 9.44 -10.84 -39.38
N GLN A 402 10.60 -11.23 -38.87
CA GLN A 402 11.18 -10.69 -37.64
C GLN A 402 11.48 -9.18 -37.75
N PHE A 403 11.96 -8.72 -38.91
CA PHE A 403 12.19 -7.30 -39.15
C PHE A 403 10.88 -6.51 -39.16
N LEU A 404 9.83 -7.05 -39.80
CA LEU A 404 8.52 -6.42 -39.89
C LEU A 404 7.82 -6.30 -38.53
N PHE A 405 7.73 -7.41 -37.78
CA PHE A 405 7.03 -7.45 -36.49
C PHE A 405 7.82 -6.83 -35.34
N GLY A 406 9.14 -6.66 -35.50
CA GLY A 406 9.99 -5.90 -34.57
C GLY A 406 10.06 -4.40 -34.88
N HIS A 407 9.29 -3.90 -35.85
CA HIS A 407 9.30 -2.50 -36.24
C HIS A 407 8.39 -1.65 -35.33
N TYR A 408 8.82 -0.43 -35.01
CA TYR A 408 8.09 0.51 -34.14
C TYR A 408 6.64 0.81 -34.61
N TYR A 409 6.40 0.79 -35.93
CA TYR A 409 5.05 0.98 -36.49
C TYR A 409 4.08 -0.16 -36.17
N PHE A 410 4.59 -1.37 -35.88
CA PHE A 410 3.74 -2.49 -35.49
C PHE A 410 3.07 -2.21 -34.13
N ASP A 411 3.80 -1.62 -33.18
CA ASP A 411 3.24 -1.17 -31.90
C ASP A 411 2.23 -0.03 -32.10
N TYR A 412 2.50 0.89 -33.02
CA TYR A 412 1.55 1.97 -33.34
C TYR A 412 0.25 1.44 -33.97
N LEU A 413 0.34 0.40 -34.79
CA LEU A 413 -0.82 -0.29 -35.35
C LEU A 413 -1.65 -0.97 -34.24
N GLY A 414 -0.99 -1.66 -33.29
CA GLY A 414 -1.64 -2.23 -32.12
C GLY A 414 -2.39 -1.18 -31.31
N ASN A 415 -1.75 -0.03 -31.05
CA ASN A 415 -2.38 1.11 -30.37
C ASN A 415 -3.58 1.68 -31.13
N LEU A 416 -3.50 1.77 -32.46
CA LEU A 416 -4.61 2.24 -33.29
C LEU A 416 -5.81 1.29 -33.20
N ILE A 417 -5.57 -0.02 -33.22
CA ILE A 417 -6.62 -1.04 -33.10
C ILE A 417 -7.20 -1.06 -31.68
N ALA A 418 -6.38 -0.88 -30.64
CA ALA A 418 -6.87 -0.71 -29.28
C ALA A 418 -7.76 0.52 -29.13
N LEU A 419 -7.40 1.64 -29.76
CA LEU A 419 -8.25 2.84 -29.79
C LEU A 419 -9.56 2.58 -30.55
N ALA A 420 -9.51 1.90 -31.70
CA ALA A 420 -10.70 1.52 -32.45
C ALA A 420 -11.65 0.61 -31.64
N ASN A 421 -11.10 -0.36 -30.90
CA ASN A 421 -11.86 -1.20 -29.99
C ASN A 421 -12.51 -0.37 -28.87
N LEU A 422 -11.77 0.55 -28.24
CA LEU A 422 -12.31 1.44 -27.21
C LEU A 422 -13.45 2.34 -27.74
N VAL A 423 -13.28 2.90 -28.94
CA VAL A 423 -14.33 3.70 -29.60
C VAL A 423 -15.55 2.84 -29.92
N SER A 424 -15.34 1.63 -30.44
CA SER A 424 -16.42 0.68 -30.70
C SER A 424 -17.22 0.39 -29.42
N ILE A 425 -16.57 0.01 -28.33
CA ILE A 425 -17.24 -0.26 -27.04
C ILE A 425 -17.97 0.99 -26.54
N CYS A 426 -17.37 2.18 -26.67
CA CYS A 426 -18.00 3.44 -26.26
C CYS A 426 -19.28 3.72 -27.06
N VAL A 427 -19.25 3.54 -28.39
CA VAL A 427 -20.41 3.74 -29.27
C VAL A 427 -21.51 2.73 -28.96
N PHE A 428 -21.19 1.45 -28.78
CA PHE A 428 -22.20 0.45 -28.43
C PHE A 428 -22.77 0.68 -27.02
N LEU A 429 -21.93 1.06 -26.04
CA LEU A 429 -22.42 1.36 -24.69
C LEU A 429 -23.40 2.53 -24.67
N VAL A 430 -23.19 3.58 -25.48
CA VAL A 430 -24.15 4.69 -25.57
C VAL A 430 -25.40 4.32 -26.37
N LEU A 431 -25.27 3.55 -27.45
CA LEU A 431 -26.43 3.09 -28.24
C LEU A 431 -27.34 2.17 -27.41
N ASP A 432 -26.74 1.31 -26.59
CA ASP A 432 -27.45 0.32 -25.79
C ASP A 432 -27.86 0.87 -24.40
N ALA A 433 -27.48 2.10 -24.06
CA ALA A 433 -27.81 2.70 -22.76
C ALA A 433 -29.32 2.94 -22.58
N ASP A 434 -30.01 3.30 -23.67
CA ASP A 434 -31.44 3.63 -23.67
C ASP A 434 -32.32 2.44 -24.09
N VAL A 435 -31.71 1.29 -24.46
CA VAL A 435 -32.42 0.09 -24.93
C VAL A 435 -32.59 -0.90 -23.79
N LEU A 436 -33.76 -1.53 -23.70
CA LEU A 436 -34.03 -2.59 -22.71
C LEU A 436 -33.06 -3.77 -22.93
N PRO A 437 -32.48 -4.37 -21.87
CA PRO A 437 -31.54 -5.48 -22.01
C PRO A 437 -32.08 -6.69 -22.80
N ALA A 438 -33.40 -6.86 -22.86
CA ALA A 438 -34.06 -7.94 -23.60
C ALA A 438 -34.13 -7.69 -25.12
N GLU A 439 -33.97 -6.45 -25.57
CA GLU A 439 -34.07 -6.04 -26.98
C GLU A 439 -32.71 -5.63 -27.56
N ARG A 440 -31.62 -5.86 -26.82
CA ARG A 440 -30.26 -5.50 -27.24
C ARG A 440 -29.73 -6.47 -28.28
N ASP A 441 -29.37 -5.96 -29.45
CA ASP A 441 -28.75 -6.72 -30.54
C ASP A 441 -27.23 -6.85 -30.33
N ASP A 442 -26.81 -7.70 -29.39
CA ASP A 442 -25.39 -7.93 -29.04
C ASP A 442 -24.57 -8.67 -30.11
N PHE A 443 -25.19 -9.07 -31.23
CA PHE A 443 -24.56 -9.89 -32.26
C PHE A 443 -23.34 -9.21 -32.90
N VAL A 444 -23.46 -7.93 -33.26
CA VAL A 444 -22.37 -7.16 -33.89
C VAL A 444 -21.23 -6.94 -32.90
N LEU A 445 -21.55 -6.66 -31.64
CA LEU A 445 -20.57 -6.47 -30.57
C LEU A 445 -19.79 -7.76 -30.32
N GLY A 446 -20.45 -8.92 -30.32
CA GLY A 446 -19.80 -10.23 -30.22
C GLY A 446 -18.80 -10.50 -31.35
N ILE A 447 -19.17 -10.19 -32.60
CA ILE A 447 -18.26 -10.34 -33.76
C ILE A 447 -17.05 -9.41 -33.62
N LEU A 448 -17.28 -8.13 -33.32
CA LEU A 448 -16.20 -7.15 -33.17
C LEU A 448 -15.23 -7.54 -32.05
N ASN A 449 -15.76 -7.94 -30.90
CA ASN A 449 -14.95 -8.44 -29.79
C ASN A 449 -14.13 -9.66 -30.18
N GLY A 450 -14.72 -10.61 -30.92
CA GLY A 450 -14.02 -11.78 -31.45
C GLY A 450 -12.85 -11.39 -32.36
N VAL A 451 -13.08 -10.46 -33.30
CA VAL A 451 -12.04 -9.98 -34.23
C VAL A 451 -10.90 -9.28 -33.49
N PHE A 452 -11.21 -8.42 -32.51
CA PHE A 452 -10.18 -7.73 -31.72
C PHE A 452 -9.35 -8.70 -30.87
N ILE A 453 -9.98 -9.68 -30.21
CA ILE A 453 -9.26 -10.67 -29.41
C ILE A 453 -8.35 -11.55 -30.28
N VAL A 454 -8.83 -11.97 -31.45
CA VAL A 454 -7.99 -12.70 -32.42
C VAL A 454 -6.82 -11.85 -32.89
N TYR A 455 -7.03 -10.55 -33.13
CA TYR A 455 -5.95 -9.62 -33.46
C TYR A 455 -4.91 -9.55 -32.33
N TYR A 456 -5.31 -9.35 -31.07
CA TYR A 456 -4.38 -9.30 -29.94
C TYR A 456 -3.62 -10.62 -29.73
N LEU A 457 -4.29 -11.76 -29.94
CA LEU A 457 -3.64 -13.08 -29.90
C LEU A 457 -2.57 -13.20 -30.98
N LEU A 458 -2.90 -12.81 -32.22
CA LEU A 458 -1.95 -12.80 -33.32
C LEU A 458 -0.80 -11.84 -33.05
N GLU A 459 -1.08 -10.61 -32.61
CA GLU A 459 -0.05 -9.62 -32.24
C GLU A 459 0.91 -10.18 -31.18
N MET A 460 0.38 -10.80 -30.12
CA MET A 460 1.17 -11.44 -29.08
C MET A 460 2.04 -12.58 -29.64
N LEU A 461 1.48 -13.48 -30.45
CA LEU A 461 2.21 -14.60 -31.05
C LEU A 461 3.32 -14.10 -31.99
N LEU A 462 3.04 -13.07 -32.80
CA LEU A 462 3.99 -12.47 -33.72
C LEU A 462 5.12 -11.73 -32.98
N LYS A 463 4.82 -11.04 -31.87
CA LYS A 463 5.83 -10.42 -31.00
C LYS A 463 6.70 -11.45 -30.28
N VAL A 464 6.11 -12.52 -29.76
CA VAL A 464 6.85 -13.64 -29.16
C VAL A 464 7.74 -14.33 -30.19
N PHE A 465 7.27 -14.46 -31.44
CA PHE A 465 8.09 -14.95 -32.55
C PHE A 465 9.26 -14.00 -32.86
N ALA A 466 9.01 -12.70 -33.01
CA ALA A 466 10.05 -11.74 -33.40
C ALA A 466 11.13 -11.49 -32.32
N LEU A 467 10.72 -11.42 -31.06
CA LEU A 467 11.59 -11.09 -29.91
C LEU A 467 12.07 -12.33 -29.14
N GLY A 468 11.41 -13.47 -29.32
CA GLY A 468 11.56 -14.65 -28.48
C GLY A 468 10.85 -14.51 -27.13
N LEU A 469 10.57 -15.63 -26.46
CA LEU A 469 9.86 -15.63 -25.17
C LEU A 469 10.56 -14.78 -24.10
N ARG A 470 11.90 -14.88 -24.02
CA ARG A 470 12.70 -14.09 -23.07
C ARG A 470 12.74 -12.60 -23.42
N GLY A 471 12.75 -12.27 -24.71
CA GLY A 471 12.73 -10.88 -25.19
C GLY A 471 11.35 -10.24 -25.10
N TYR A 472 10.27 -11.02 -25.10
CA TYR A 472 8.92 -10.53 -24.85
C TYR A 472 8.72 -10.20 -23.36
N LEU A 473 9.10 -11.13 -22.47
CA LEU A 473 8.93 -10.99 -21.02
C LEU A 473 9.82 -9.91 -20.37
N SER A 474 10.83 -9.40 -21.07
CA SER A 474 11.68 -8.32 -20.56
C SER A 474 11.00 -6.95 -20.62
N TYR A 475 10.01 -6.76 -21.51
CA TYR A 475 9.24 -5.52 -21.60
C TYR A 475 8.00 -5.60 -20.68
N PRO A 476 7.86 -4.71 -19.68
CA PRO A 476 6.73 -4.76 -18.76
C PRO A 476 5.38 -4.47 -19.44
N SER A 477 5.36 -3.63 -20.49
CA SER A 477 4.15 -3.38 -21.30
C SER A 477 3.66 -4.65 -21.96
N ASN A 478 4.56 -5.39 -22.62
CA ASN A 478 4.23 -6.65 -23.27
C ASN A 478 3.72 -7.71 -22.28
N VAL A 479 4.29 -7.76 -21.05
CA VAL A 479 3.79 -8.66 -20.00
C VAL A 479 2.34 -8.32 -19.62
N PHE A 480 2.00 -7.03 -19.52
CA PHE A 480 0.64 -6.58 -19.26
C PHE A 480 -0.31 -6.92 -20.42
N ASP A 481 0.08 -6.60 -21.66
CA ASP A 481 -0.73 -6.85 -22.86
C ASP A 481 -0.98 -8.34 -23.08
N GLY A 482 0.04 -9.18 -22.87
CA GLY A 482 -0.06 -10.63 -22.94
C GLY A 482 -0.98 -11.20 -21.86
N LEU A 483 -0.88 -10.72 -20.61
CA LEU A 483 -1.78 -11.14 -19.53
C LEU A 483 -3.23 -10.76 -19.84
N LEU A 484 -3.47 -9.53 -20.30
CA LEU A 484 -4.80 -9.04 -20.67
C LEU A 484 -5.39 -9.87 -21.82
N THR A 485 -4.58 -10.17 -22.84
CA THR A 485 -4.99 -11.02 -23.97
C THR A 485 -5.37 -12.43 -23.52
N ILE A 486 -4.63 -13.03 -22.58
CA ILE A 486 -4.95 -14.35 -22.03
C ILE A 486 -6.25 -14.31 -21.22
N VAL A 487 -6.47 -13.26 -20.43
CA VAL A 487 -7.71 -13.06 -19.69
C VAL A 487 -8.90 -12.91 -20.66
N LEU A 488 -8.76 -12.07 -21.69
CA LEU A 488 -9.79 -11.87 -22.72
C LEU A 488 -10.10 -13.15 -23.49
N LEU A 489 -9.09 -13.97 -23.82
CA LEU A 489 -9.28 -15.26 -24.48
C LEU A 489 -10.06 -16.23 -23.59
N ASN A 490 -9.77 -16.28 -22.29
CA ASN A 490 -10.55 -17.09 -21.33
C ASN A 490 -12.00 -16.61 -21.25
N PHE A 491 -12.24 -15.30 -21.29
CA PHE A 491 -13.59 -14.75 -21.37
C PHE A 491 -14.29 -15.16 -22.67
N LEU A 492 -13.61 -15.11 -23.82
CA LEU A 492 -14.17 -15.53 -25.11
C LEU A 492 -14.48 -17.04 -25.15
N HIS A 493 -13.62 -17.88 -24.55
CA HIS A 493 -13.89 -19.33 -24.46
C HIS A 493 -15.07 -19.64 -23.53
N LYS A 494 -15.26 -18.82 -22.48
CA LYS A 494 -16.41 -18.95 -21.57
C LYS A 494 -17.67 -18.26 -22.11
N TRP A 495 -17.52 -17.42 -23.12
CA TRP A 495 -18.61 -16.79 -23.84
C TRP A 495 -19.27 -17.83 -24.74
N ASP A 496 -20.25 -18.53 -24.18
CA ASP A 496 -21.09 -19.46 -24.93
C ASP A 496 -22.26 -18.70 -25.56
N PRO A 497 -22.31 -18.51 -26.89
CA PRO A 497 -23.45 -17.85 -27.54
C PRO A 497 -24.74 -18.64 -27.38
N HIS A 498 -24.66 -19.94 -27.05
CA HIS A 498 -25.80 -20.83 -26.91
C HIS A 498 -26.45 -20.81 -25.52
N SER A 499 -25.88 -20.10 -24.53
CA SER A 499 -26.56 -19.93 -23.23
C SER A 499 -27.82 -19.06 -23.32
N HIS A 500 -27.98 -18.28 -24.40
CA HIS A 500 -29.22 -17.56 -24.71
C HIS A 500 -30.24 -18.39 -25.51
N LEU A 501 -29.87 -19.59 -25.98
CA LEU A 501 -30.70 -20.44 -26.86
C LEU A 501 -31.18 -21.76 -26.23
N GLN A 502 -30.99 -21.95 -24.93
CA GLN A 502 -31.64 -23.04 -24.19
C GLN A 502 -32.72 -22.50 -23.23
N PRO A 503 -34.02 -22.67 -23.54
CA PRO A 503 -34.99 -22.80 -22.46
C PRO A 503 -34.66 -24.11 -21.74
N LEU A 504 -34.08 -24.01 -20.55
CA LEU A 504 -33.82 -25.15 -19.68
C LEU A 504 -35.18 -25.73 -19.27
N ALA A 505 -35.66 -26.73 -20.02
CA ALA A 505 -36.73 -27.59 -19.59
C ALA A 505 -36.21 -28.41 -18.38
N GLY A 506 -36.61 -28.00 -17.18
CA GLY A 506 -36.63 -28.85 -15.99
C GLY A 506 -35.42 -28.77 -15.06
N THR A 507 -35.28 -27.66 -14.33
CA THR A 507 -34.84 -27.65 -12.90
C THR A 507 -35.46 -26.44 -12.19
N PRO A 508 -36.06 -26.57 -10.99
CA PRO A 508 -36.68 -25.45 -10.31
C PRO A 508 -35.67 -24.78 -9.37
N GLU A 509 -34.81 -23.92 -9.89
CA GLU A 509 -34.05 -22.98 -9.07
C GLU A 509 -34.14 -21.56 -9.63
N ALA A 510 -34.83 -20.71 -8.88
CA ALA A 510 -34.74 -19.26 -8.84
C ALA A 510 -35.14 -18.46 -10.10
N THR A 511 -36.36 -18.67 -10.60
CA THR A 511 -37.09 -17.60 -11.30
C THR A 511 -37.70 -16.65 -10.27
N TYR A 512 -36.90 -15.73 -9.71
CA TYR A 512 -37.48 -14.46 -9.27
C TYR A 512 -37.82 -13.69 -10.54
N GLN A 513 -38.99 -13.98 -11.11
CA GLN A 513 -39.65 -13.06 -12.03
C GLN A 513 -39.70 -11.71 -11.32
N MET A 514 -38.94 -10.76 -11.84
CA MET A 514 -39.15 -9.35 -11.56
C MET A 514 -40.55 -9.06 -12.09
N THR A 515 -41.55 -9.15 -11.21
CA THR A 515 -42.93 -8.86 -11.54
C THR A 515 -42.98 -7.44 -12.08
N VAL A 516 -43.66 -7.29 -13.22
CA VAL A 516 -43.87 -6.05 -13.99
C VAL A 516 -44.47 -4.91 -13.13
N GLU A 517 -44.84 -5.18 -11.88
CA GLU A 517 -45.40 -4.25 -10.91
C GLU A 517 -44.37 -3.37 -10.20
N LEU A 518 -43.11 -3.79 -10.08
CA LEU A 518 -42.08 -3.03 -9.34
C LEU A 518 -41.80 -1.61 -9.87
N PRO A 519 -41.77 -1.34 -11.19
CA PRO A 519 -41.60 0.02 -11.71
C PRO A 519 -42.86 0.89 -11.59
N PHE A 520 -44.05 0.30 -11.43
CA PHE A 520 -45.34 1.00 -11.38
C PHE A 520 -45.94 1.07 -9.97
N ARG A 521 -45.23 0.54 -8.96
CA ARG A 521 -45.71 0.46 -7.57
C ARG A 521 -46.01 1.84 -6.96
N ASP A 522 -45.30 2.87 -7.39
CA ASP A 522 -45.53 4.26 -6.93
C ASP A 522 -46.68 4.96 -7.69
N ILE A 523 -47.23 4.31 -8.73
CA ILE A 523 -48.29 4.84 -9.61
C ILE A 523 -49.62 4.08 -9.41
N LEU A 524 -49.57 2.83 -8.96
CA LEU A 524 -50.75 1.98 -8.73
C LEU A 524 -51.36 2.26 -7.35
N GLU A 525 -52.63 2.65 -7.32
CA GLU A 525 -53.40 2.81 -6.08
C GLU A 525 -53.76 1.42 -5.54
N GLU A 526 -53.28 1.06 -4.33
CA GLU A 526 -53.63 -0.22 -3.71
C GLU A 526 -55.14 -0.28 -3.39
N PRO A 527 -55.83 -1.39 -3.71
CA PRO A 527 -57.27 -1.52 -3.44
C PRO A 527 -57.55 -1.49 -1.93
N ARG A 528 -58.62 -0.80 -1.54
CA ARG A 528 -59.00 -0.64 -0.12
C ARG A 528 -59.48 -1.97 0.45
N GLU A 529 -59.26 -2.21 1.76
CA GLU A 529 -59.69 -3.43 2.45
C GLU A 529 -61.18 -3.73 2.26
N ASP A 530 -62.02 -2.70 2.20
CA ASP A 530 -63.47 -2.84 2.02
C ASP A 530 -63.83 -3.49 0.66
N GLU A 531 -63.14 -3.10 -0.42
CA GLU A 531 -63.33 -3.65 -1.77
C GLU A 531 -62.84 -5.10 -1.88
N LEU A 532 -61.74 -5.41 -1.20
CA LEU A 532 -61.20 -6.77 -1.13
C LEU A 532 -62.17 -7.70 -0.39
N MET A 533 -62.73 -7.25 0.74
CA MET A 533 -63.70 -8.01 1.52
C MET A 533 -65.02 -8.23 0.78
N GLU A 534 -65.50 -7.23 0.03
CA GLU A 534 -66.69 -7.38 -0.82
C GLU A 534 -66.48 -8.45 -1.90
N ARG A 535 -65.35 -8.43 -2.61
CA ARG A 535 -65.03 -9.44 -3.64
C ARG A 535 -64.82 -10.83 -3.06
N LEU A 536 -64.21 -10.94 -1.89
CA LEU A 536 -64.03 -12.23 -1.21
C LEU A 536 -65.36 -12.82 -0.75
N SER A 537 -66.31 -11.98 -0.33
CA SER A 537 -67.66 -12.42 0.09
C SER A 537 -68.52 -12.94 -1.08
N GLN A 538 -68.25 -12.48 -2.31
CA GLN A 538 -68.94 -12.90 -3.52
C GLN A 538 -68.29 -14.12 -4.20
N HIS A 539 -67.18 -14.64 -3.65
CA HIS A 539 -66.44 -15.72 -4.27
C HIS A 539 -67.17 -17.07 -4.05
N PRO A 540 -67.55 -17.81 -5.12
CA PRO A 540 -68.52 -18.92 -5.04
C PRO A 540 -68.05 -20.14 -4.22
N HIS A 541 -66.76 -20.18 -3.87
CA HIS A 541 -66.14 -21.28 -3.12
C HIS A 541 -65.52 -20.86 -1.79
N LEU A 542 -65.60 -19.59 -1.41
CA LEU A 542 -64.93 -19.06 -0.23
C LEU A 542 -65.99 -18.61 0.80
N ARG A 543 -66.19 -19.40 1.86
CA ARG A 543 -67.01 -19.00 3.01
C ARG A 543 -66.08 -18.52 4.12
N LEU A 544 -65.90 -17.21 4.24
CA LEU A 544 -65.22 -16.61 5.38
C LEU A 544 -66.08 -16.83 6.64
N CYS A 545 -65.53 -17.51 7.64
CA CYS A 545 -66.17 -17.61 8.96
C CYS A 545 -66.06 -16.24 9.63
N ARG A 546 -67.20 -15.70 10.08
CA ARG A 546 -67.29 -14.38 10.70
C ARG A 546 -66.70 -14.38 12.11
#